data_AF-A0A962E4M7-F1
#
_entry.id   AF-A0A962E4M7-F1
#
_cell.length_a   1.000
_cell.length_b   1.000
_cell.length_c   1.000
_cell.angle_alpha   90.00
_cell.angle_beta   90.00
_cell.angle_gamma   90.00
#
_symmetry.space_group_name_H-M   'P 1'
#
loop_
_entity.id
_entity.type
_entity.pdbx_description
1 polymer ?
#
loop_
_entity_poly.entity_id
_entity_poly.type
_entity_poly.pdbx_seq_one_letter_code
_entity_poly.pdbx_strand_id
1 'polypeptide(L)'
;MRIAALIALSWVMQPVSLQAAGCSDAWIQAVEKQLSVGDGQGHGPDLGSDEWRMVIERRLGPDPANLPDRSSDAWCDAVSQHLQRPTYDCAKARGSVETLICEDPELAGLDWQMKQVYQAASAKAANQHPPVLKSEQRGWVKGRNECWKAD
;
A
#
# COMPACT_ATOMS: atom_id res chain seq x y z
N MET A 1 -51.59 -27.68 -15.51
CA MET A 1 -52.13 -26.90 -14.38
C MET A 1 -51.18 -27.07 -13.20
N ARG A 2 -50.51 -25.98 -12.77
CA ARG A 2 -49.76 -25.77 -11.48
C ARG A 2 -48.39 -26.49 -11.36
N ILE A 3 -47.28 -25.82 -11.73
CA ILE A 3 -46.34 -25.05 -10.87
C ILE A 3 -45.58 -25.91 -9.85
N ALA A 4 -44.26 -26.05 -10.02
CA ALA A 4 -43.24 -25.63 -9.05
C ALA A 4 -41.82 -25.97 -9.56
N ALA A 5 -41.18 -24.98 -10.17
CA ALA A 5 -39.73 -24.93 -10.30
C ALA A 5 -39.14 -24.68 -8.90
N LEU A 6 -38.18 -25.49 -8.46
CA LEU A 6 -37.44 -25.23 -7.22
C LEU A 6 -35.93 -25.34 -7.45
N ILE A 7 -35.36 -24.15 -7.63
CA ILE A 7 -34.15 -23.62 -6.99
C ILE A 7 -32.84 -24.40 -7.21
N ALA A 8 -32.08 -23.89 -8.19
CA ALA A 8 -30.63 -24.06 -8.24
C ALA A 8 -30.00 -23.47 -6.98
N LEU A 9 -29.43 -24.32 -6.13
CA LEU A 9 -28.46 -23.96 -5.09
C LEU A 9 -27.09 -23.72 -5.73
N SER A 10 -27.02 -22.80 -6.69
CA SER A 10 -25.77 -22.17 -7.08
C SER A 10 -25.48 -21.08 -6.07
N TRP A 11 -24.77 -21.45 -5.01
CA TRP A 11 -23.96 -20.51 -4.24
C TRP A 11 -22.93 -19.93 -5.20
N VAL A 12 -23.31 -18.86 -5.89
CA VAL A 12 -22.33 -17.92 -6.39
C VAL A 12 -21.59 -17.48 -5.13
N MET A 13 -20.35 -17.94 -4.97
CA MET A 13 -19.39 -17.19 -4.18
C MET A 13 -19.38 -15.82 -4.82
N GLN A 14 -20.18 -14.91 -4.26
CA GLN A 14 -20.05 -13.51 -4.59
C GLN A 14 -18.57 -13.20 -4.32
N PRO A 15 -17.83 -12.60 -5.26
CA PRO A 15 -16.58 -11.99 -4.84
C PRO A 15 -16.97 -11.09 -3.67
N VAL A 16 -16.31 -11.27 -2.54
CA VAL A 16 -16.32 -10.22 -1.52
C VAL A 16 -15.74 -9.02 -2.24
N SER A 17 -16.63 -8.21 -2.80
CA SER A 17 -16.30 -6.85 -3.14
C SER A 17 -15.73 -6.31 -1.84
N LEU A 18 -14.45 -5.95 -1.85
CA LEU A 18 -13.87 -5.01 -0.90
C LEU A 18 -14.66 -3.71 -1.09
N GLN A 19 -15.92 -3.68 -0.66
CA GLN A 19 -16.66 -2.46 -0.44
C GLN A 19 -15.83 -1.76 0.62
N ALA A 20 -15.16 -0.69 0.20
CA ALA A 20 -14.91 0.51 0.98
C ALA A 20 -15.27 0.31 2.45
N ALA A 21 -14.30 -0.14 3.27
CA ALA A 21 -14.51 -0.34 4.70
C ALA A 21 -14.75 1.00 5.43
N GLY A 22 -14.97 2.10 4.69
CA GLY A 22 -15.04 3.47 5.18
C GLY A 22 -13.86 3.78 6.07
N CYS A 23 -14.01 4.80 6.89
CA CYS A 23 -13.05 5.09 7.95
C CYS A 23 -13.31 4.23 9.21
N SER A 24 -13.57 2.92 9.07
CA SER A 24 -13.81 2.03 10.21
C SER A 24 -12.54 1.75 11.04
N ASP A 25 -12.71 1.34 12.29
CA ASP A 25 -11.57 1.00 13.18
C ASP A 25 -10.69 -0.11 12.60
N ALA A 26 -11.28 -1.12 11.96
CA ALA A 26 -10.54 -2.20 11.32
C ALA A 26 -9.70 -1.68 10.14
N TRP A 27 -10.26 -0.75 9.37
CA TRP A 27 -9.54 -0.09 8.29
C TRP A 27 -8.40 0.78 8.83
N ILE A 28 -8.64 1.58 9.87
CA ILE A 28 -7.63 2.41 10.54
C ILE A 28 -6.44 1.55 10.99
N GLN A 29 -6.71 0.43 11.65
CA GLN A 29 -5.68 -0.51 12.12
C GLN A 29 -4.91 -1.15 10.96
N ALA A 30 -5.58 -1.49 9.86
CA ALA A 30 -4.93 -2.05 8.68
C ALA A 30 -3.97 -1.05 8.02
N VAL A 31 -4.41 0.22 7.87
CA VAL A 31 -3.57 1.29 7.33
C VAL A 31 -2.36 1.55 8.22
N GLU A 32 -2.55 1.62 9.54
CA GLU A 32 -1.44 1.78 10.49
C GLU A 32 -0.42 0.66 10.35
N LYS A 33 -0.88 -0.59 10.29
CA LYS A 33 -0.01 -1.76 10.15
C LYS A 33 0.79 -1.73 8.84
N GLN A 34 0.16 -1.30 7.74
CA GLN A 34 0.82 -1.25 6.44
C GLN A 34 1.82 -0.10 6.36
N LEU A 35 1.50 1.07 6.91
CA LEU A 35 2.32 2.28 6.84
C LEU A 35 3.29 2.46 8.00
N SER A 36 3.20 1.62 9.04
CA SER A 36 4.01 1.64 10.26
C SER A 36 4.29 3.10 10.67
N VAL A 37 3.21 3.85 10.90
CA VAL A 37 3.27 5.30 11.11
C VAL A 37 3.86 5.62 12.48
N GLY A 38 3.63 4.74 13.47
CA GLY A 38 4.22 4.81 14.80
C GLY A 38 5.72 4.50 14.85
N ASP A 39 6.40 5.13 15.80
CA ASP A 39 7.79 4.85 16.18
C ASP A 39 7.93 3.68 17.17
N GLY A 40 6.81 3.06 17.54
CA GLY A 40 6.75 1.97 18.52
C GLY A 40 6.93 2.40 19.98
N GLN A 41 6.99 3.71 20.26
CA GLN A 41 7.27 4.26 21.60
C GLN A 41 6.03 4.83 22.30
N GLY A 42 4.84 4.70 21.71
CA GLY A 42 3.58 5.15 22.32
C GLY A 42 3.35 6.67 22.28
N HIS A 43 4.16 7.42 21.53
CA HIS A 43 4.00 8.86 21.30
C HIS A 43 3.41 9.19 19.92
N GLY A 44 2.91 8.18 19.20
CA GLY A 44 2.27 8.37 17.91
C GLY A 44 0.94 9.12 18.02
N PRO A 45 0.45 9.72 16.93
CA PRO A 45 -0.88 10.33 16.90
C PRO A 45 -1.96 9.27 17.19
N ASP A 46 -3.07 9.70 17.80
CA ASP A 46 -4.21 8.83 18.06
C ASP A 46 -4.74 8.25 16.74
N LEU A 47 -4.92 6.92 16.68
CA LEU A 47 -5.36 6.24 15.47
C LEU A 47 -6.72 6.77 15.01
N GLY A 48 -6.81 7.16 13.73
CA GLY A 48 -8.02 7.74 13.13
C GLY A 48 -8.19 9.24 13.32
N SER A 49 -7.39 9.89 14.17
CA SER A 49 -7.40 11.35 14.38
C SER A 49 -6.95 12.13 13.14
N ASP A 50 -7.26 13.42 13.09
CA ASP A 50 -6.85 14.29 11.97
C ASP A 50 -5.32 14.35 11.80
N GLU A 51 -4.58 14.36 12.90
CA GLU A 51 -3.11 14.33 12.91
C GLU A 51 -2.58 13.02 12.31
N TRP A 52 -3.17 11.88 12.67
CA TRP A 52 -2.82 10.59 12.09
C TRP A 52 -3.07 10.58 10.58
N ARG A 53 -4.23 11.09 10.14
CA ARG A 53 -4.60 11.20 8.72
C ARG A 53 -3.65 12.14 7.95
N MET A 54 -3.19 13.23 8.56
CA MET A 54 -2.16 14.10 7.97
C MET A 54 -0.84 13.38 7.75
N VAL A 55 -0.42 12.52 8.70
CA VAL A 55 0.81 11.74 8.55
C VAL A 55 0.66 10.75 7.39
N ILE A 56 -0.51 10.15 7.19
CA ILE A 56 -0.78 9.29 6.03
C ILE A 56 -0.55 10.05 4.72
N GLU A 57 -1.13 11.24 4.57
CA GLU A 57 -0.94 12.06 3.36
C GLU A 57 0.54 12.32 3.07
N ARG A 58 1.32 12.61 4.12
CA ARG A 58 2.78 12.81 4.01
C ARG A 58 3.52 11.54 3.57
N ARG A 59 3.09 10.36 4.04
CA ARG A 59 3.69 9.06 3.65
C ARG A 59 3.33 8.68 2.21
N LEU A 60 2.13 9.02 1.76
CA LEU A 60 1.70 8.76 0.38
C LEU A 60 2.60 9.50 -0.64
N GLY A 61 3.11 10.68 -0.30
CA GLY A 61 4.12 11.41 -1.08
C GLY A 61 3.58 12.73 -1.64
N PRO A 62 4.20 13.30 -2.70
CA PRO A 62 3.85 14.60 -3.28
C PRO A 62 2.72 14.58 -4.32
N ASP A 63 2.18 13.42 -4.66
CA ASP A 63 0.96 13.28 -5.48
C ASP A 63 -0.33 12.92 -4.68
N PRO A 64 -0.62 13.56 -3.52
CA PRO A 64 -1.91 13.47 -2.84
C PRO A 64 -2.87 14.56 -3.34
N ALA A 65 -2.52 15.26 -4.43
CA ALA A 65 -3.19 16.48 -4.89
C ALA A 65 -4.67 16.26 -5.29
N ASN A 66 -5.13 15.00 -5.33
CA ASN A 66 -6.52 14.63 -5.58
C ASN A 66 -7.15 13.80 -4.44
N LEU A 67 -6.56 13.79 -3.24
CA LEU A 67 -7.24 13.17 -2.11
C LEU A 67 -8.48 13.99 -1.73
N PRO A 68 -9.64 13.33 -1.50
CA PRO A 68 -10.83 13.99 -0.97
C PRO A 68 -10.59 14.64 0.39
N ASP A 69 -11.59 15.38 0.89
CA ASP A 69 -11.54 15.95 2.23
C ASP A 69 -11.19 14.87 3.27
N ARG A 70 -10.19 15.15 4.09
CA ARG A 70 -9.60 14.19 5.04
C ARG A 70 -10.60 13.63 6.05
N SER A 71 -11.68 14.36 6.35
CA SER A 71 -12.73 13.89 7.26
C SER A 71 -13.75 12.95 6.59
N SER A 72 -13.74 12.84 5.26
CA SER A 72 -14.73 12.08 4.49
C SER A 72 -14.39 10.61 4.30
N ASP A 73 -15.41 9.77 4.10
CA ASP A 73 -15.22 8.35 3.72
C ASP A 73 -14.52 8.19 2.37
N ALA A 74 -14.72 9.14 1.45
CA ALA A 74 -14.05 9.16 0.15
C ALA A 74 -12.51 9.23 0.30
N TRP A 75 -12.02 9.89 1.35
CA TRP A 75 -10.59 9.92 1.65
C TRP A 75 -10.08 8.53 2.07
N CYS A 76 -10.84 7.79 2.89
CA CYS A 76 -10.47 6.42 3.29
C CYS A 76 -10.43 5.45 2.09
N ASP A 77 -11.36 5.62 1.14
CA ASP A 77 -11.34 4.87 -0.12
C ASP A 77 -10.14 5.21 -1.00
N ALA A 78 -9.84 6.50 -1.14
CA ALA A 78 -8.69 6.96 -1.91
C ALA A 78 -7.38 6.43 -1.33
N VAL A 79 -7.20 6.51 0.00
CA VAL A 79 -6.02 5.94 0.69
C VAL A 79 -5.91 4.44 0.44
N SER A 80 -7.02 3.70 0.53
CA SER A 80 -7.04 2.26 0.23
C SER A 80 -6.59 1.95 -1.19
N GLN A 81 -7.06 2.73 -2.17
CA GLN A 81 -6.67 2.58 -3.57
C GLN A 81 -5.19 2.89 -3.79
N HIS A 82 -4.64 3.91 -3.11
CA HIS A 82 -3.21 4.21 -3.17
C HIS A 82 -2.35 3.09 -2.57
N LEU A 83 -2.79 2.50 -1.46
CA LEU A 83 -2.07 1.43 -0.76
C LEU A 83 -2.11 0.08 -1.48
N GLN A 84 -3.07 -0.12 -2.40
CA GLN A 84 -3.15 -1.28 -3.29
C GLN A 84 -2.31 -1.14 -4.57
N ARG A 85 -1.66 0.03 -4.78
CA ARG A 85 -0.78 0.27 -5.93
C ARG A 85 0.65 0.42 -5.45
N PRO A 86 1.66 0.01 -6.23
CA PRO A 86 3.04 0.13 -5.80
C PRO A 86 3.50 1.59 -5.74
N THR A 87 4.66 1.82 -5.15
CA THR A 87 5.22 3.15 -4.90
C THR A 87 5.87 3.80 -6.11
N TYR A 88 5.67 3.22 -7.30
CA TYR A 88 6.12 3.71 -8.59
C TYR A 88 4.97 3.72 -9.61
N ASP A 89 5.18 4.46 -10.70
CA ASP A 89 4.21 4.62 -11.77
C ASP A 89 4.10 3.33 -12.61
N CYS A 90 3.00 2.60 -12.46
CA CYS A 90 2.75 1.37 -13.23
C CYS A 90 2.73 1.58 -14.75
N ALA A 91 2.42 2.78 -15.25
CA ALA A 91 2.52 3.07 -16.69
C ALA A 91 3.99 3.12 -17.18
N LYS A 92 4.95 3.17 -16.24
CA LYS A 92 6.40 3.16 -16.48
C LYS A 92 7.06 1.87 -16.00
N ALA A 93 6.29 0.87 -15.57
CA ALA A 93 6.81 -0.42 -15.14
C ALA A 93 7.63 -1.08 -16.27
N ARG A 94 8.74 -1.72 -15.89
CA ARG A 94 9.66 -2.39 -16.80
C ARG A 94 9.88 -3.83 -16.39
N GLY A 95 9.76 -4.73 -17.36
CA GLY A 95 9.97 -6.15 -17.15
C GLY A 95 8.84 -6.82 -16.37
N SER A 96 8.96 -8.13 -16.18
CA SER A 96 7.91 -8.97 -15.60
C SER A 96 7.66 -8.68 -14.12
N VAL A 97 8.71 -8.41 -13.34
CA VAL A 97 8.56 -8.23 -11.88
C VAL A 97 7.81 -6.95 -11.51
N GLU A 98 8.12 -5.82 -12.16
CA GLU A 98 7.38 -4.58 -11.89
C GLU A 98 5.93 -4.67 -12.40
N THR A 99 5.71 -5.35 -13.52
CA THR A 99 4.35 -5.62 -14.01
C THR A 99 3.57 -6.47 -13.01
N LEU A 100 4.17 -7.53 -12.49
CA LEU A 100 3.54 -8.41 -11.49
C LEU A 100 3.20 -7.65 -10.20
N ILE A 101 4.11 -6.82 -9.70
CA ILE A 101 3.86 -5.97 -8.52
C ILE A 101 2.71 -4.97 -8.77
N CYS A 102 2.52 -4.50 -10.01
CA CYS A 102 1.41 -3.62 -10.38
C CYS A 102 0.04 -4.33 -10.44
N GLU A 103 0.03 -5.64 -10.69
CA GLU A 103 -1.19 -6.44 -10.84
C GLU A 103 -1.63 -7.13 -9.54
N ASP A 104 -0.72 -7.23 -8.55
CA ASP A 104 -0.95 -7.91 -7.28
C ASP A 104 -0.95 -6.93 -6.08
N PRO A 105 -2.10 -6.71 -5.43
CA PRO A 105 -2.21 -5.82 -4.27
C PRO A 105 -1.34 -6.22 -3.06
N GLU A 106 -1.09 -7.51 -2.85
CA GLU A 106 -0.23 -7.98 -1.75
C GLU A 106 1.23 -7.61 -2.03
N LEU A 107 1.68 -7.78 -3.28
CA LEU A 107 3.02 -7.35 -3.70
C LEU A 107 3.17 -5.82 -3.67
N ALA A 108 2.15 -5.07 -4.07
CA ALA A 108 2.12 -3.62 -3.91
C ALA A 108 2.24 -3.22 -2.42
N GLY A 109 1.56 -3.94 -1.53
CA GLY A 109 1.69 -3.76 -0.07
C GLY A 109 3.11 -3.98 0.44
N LEU A 110 3.81 -5.02 -0.05
CA LEU A 110 5.22 -5.26 0.28
C LEU A 110 6.15 -4.18 -0.29
N ASP A 111 5.86 -3.64 -1.48
CA ASP A 111 6.60 -2.50 -2.05
C ASP A 111 6.47 -1.23 -1.18
N TRP A 112 5.28 -0.98 -0.61
CA TRP A 112 5.07 0.07 0.39
C TRP A 112 5.90 -0.15 1.66
N GLN A 113 5.98 -1.38 2.17
CA GLN A 113 6.81 -1.69 3.34
C GLN A 113 8.28 -1.45 3.04
N MET A 114 8.76 -1.88 1.87
CA MET A 114 10.13 -1.66 1.40
C MET A 114 10.46 -0.16 1.34
N LYS A 115 9.57 0.67 0.78
CA LYS A 115 9.72 2.14 0.76
C LYS A 115 9.92 2.70 2.18
N GLN A 116 9.12 2.26 3.14
CA GLN A 116 9.19 2.79 4.51
C GLN A 116 10.47 2.40 5.22
N VAL A 117 10.86 1.12 5.20
CA VAL A 117 12.10 0.68 5.85
C VAL A 117 13.32 1.32 5.18
N TYR A 118 13.31 1.49 3.87
CA TYR A 118 14.37 2.19 3.16
C TYR A 118 14.43 3.68 3.51
N GLN A 119 13.29 4.37 3.65
CA GLN A 119 13.25 5.76 4.10
C GLN A 119 13.81 5.91 5.53
N ALA A 120 13.40 5.03 6.45
CA ALA A 120 13.91 5.03 7.82
C ALA A 120 15.43 4.74 7.88
N ALA A 121 15.90 3.76 7.10
CA ALA A 121 17.32 3.46 6.98
C ALA A 121 18.10 4.64 6.36
N SER A 122 17.54 5.29 5.35
CA SER A 122 18.14 6.45 4.68
C SER A 122 18.30 7.64 5.63
N ALA A 123 17.33 7.89 6.51
CA ALA A 123 17.43 8.92 7.53
C ALA A 123 18.60 8.66 8.51
N LYS A 124 18.79 7.40 8.91
CA LYS A 124 19.93 6.99 9.77
C LYS A 124 21.27 7.06 9.03
N ALA A 125 21.28 6.77 7.74
CA ALA A 125 22.47 6.77 6.89
C ALA A 125 22.80 8.14 6.29
N ALA A 126 22.12 9.23 6.69
CA ALA A 126 22.24 10.54 6.06
C ALA A 126 23.69 11.08 5.99
N ASN A 127 24.53 10.73 6.97
CA ASN A 127 25.93 11.16 7.05
C ASN A 127 26.93 10.07 6.62
N GLN A 128 26.47 8.98 5.99
CA GLN A 128 27.34 7.90 5.55
C GLN A 128 28.25 8.35 4.40
N HIS A 129 29.57 8.13 4.53
CA HIS A 129 30.57 8.45 3.51
C HIS A 129 31.48 7.23 3.27
N PRO A 130 31.42 6.59 2.09
CA PRO A 130 30.54 6.88 0.94
C PRO A 130 29.06 6.53 1.21
N PRO A 131 28.09 7.00 0.39
CA PRO A 131 26.66 6.73 0.58
C PRO A 131 26.27 5.32 0.11
N VAL A 132 26.78 4.30 0.80
CA VAL A 132 26.68 2.88 0.43
C VAL A 132 25.23 2.40 0.36
N LEU A 133 24.37 2.79 1.31
CA LEU A 133 22.97 2.35 1.35
C LEU A 133 22.21 2.66 0.04
N LYS A 134 22.45 3.85 -0.54
CA LYS A 134 21.81 4.25 -1.80
C LYS A 134 22.30 3.40 -2.97
N SER A 135 23.57 3.02 -3.00
CA SER A 135 24.09 2.11 -4.03
C SER A 135 23.57 0.70 -3.88
N GLU A 136 23.52 0.17 -2.65
CA GLU A 136 23.00 -1.16 -2.35
C GLU A 136 21.53 -1.27 -2.77
N GLN A 137 20.71 -0.27 -2.46
CA GLN A 137 19.31 -0.27 -2.89
C GLN A 137 19.15 -0.32 -4.41
N ARG A 138 19.96 0.45 -5.16
CA ARG A 138 19.94 0.38 -6.64
C ARG A 138 20.37 -1.00 -7.14
N GLY A 139 21.37 -1.61 -6.51
CA GLY A 139 21.82 -2.96 -6.82
C GLY A 139 20.74 -4.00 -6.55
N TRP A 140 20.06 -3.90 -5.42
CA TRP A 140 18.95 -4.79 -5.05
C TRP A 140 17.78 -4.70 -6.05
N VAL A 141 17.34 -3.49 -6.42
CA VAL A 141 16.27 -3.31 -7.42
C VAL A 141 16.67 -3.94 -8.76
N LYS A 142 17.92 -3.74 -9.19
CA LYS A 142 18.42 -4.36 -10.42
C LYS A 142 18.36 -5.89 -10.33
N GLY A 143 18.86 -6.48 -9.25
CA GLY A 143 18.84 -7.93 -9.04
C GLY A 143 17.42 -8.49 -9.02
N ARG A 144 16.51 -7.85 -8.29
CA ARG A 144 15.08 -8.19 -8.26
C ARG A 144 14.47 -8.24 -9.67
N ASN A 145 14.77 -7.24 -10.50
CA ASN A 145 14.22 -7.15 -11.85
C ASN A 145 14.87 -8.14 -12.85
N GLU A 146 15.97 -8.80 -12.46
CA GLU A 146 16.64 -9.85 -13.23
C GLU A 146 16.18 -11.26 -12.83
N CYS A 147 15.03 -11.42 -12.16
CA CYS A 147 14.51 -12.71 -11.68
C CYS A 147 14.48 -13.82 -12.74
N TRP A 148 14.32 -13.47 -14.03
CA TRP A 148 14.35 -14.41 -15.14
C TRP A 148 15.70 -15.12 -15.35
N LYS A 149 16.78 -14.67 -14.70
CA LYS A 149 18.12 -15.30 -14.76
C LYS A 149 18.33 -16.40 -13.72
N ALA A 150 17.34 -16.65 -12.86
CA ALA A 150 17.43 -17.66 -11.81
C ALA A 150 17.12 -19.09 -12.31
N ASP A 151 16.75 -19.23 -13.59
CA ASP A 151 16.54 -20.49 -14.32
C ASP A 151 17.84 -20.96 -15.02
#